data_AF-A0A4P7W1F2-F1
#
_entry.id   AF-A0A4P7W1F2-F1
#
_cell.length_a   1.000
_cell.length_b   1.000
_cell.length_c   1.000
_cell.angle_alpha   90.00
_cell.angle_beta   90.00
_cell.angle_gamma   90.00
#
_symmetry.space_group_name_H-M   'P 1'
#
loop_
_entity.id
_entity.type
_entity.pdbx_description
1 polymer ?
#
loop_
_entity_poly.entity_id
_entity_poly.type
_entity_poly.pdbx_seq_one_letter_code
_entity_poly.pdbx_strand_id
1 'polypeptide(L)'
;MFSSNPGLIEEAFSAWKRHAALRTTRRGLMRHTYGDQWSDLTQTSSGQTVSEYEKARMAGMRPLTNNLLRALVKSVVGRFRYNISQSGEPPSAQLLDVYRSNLLDELDSRALEEFLISGTAIQRVVYENRPPDGAGVWIDNVNPEHFFCTPFRDPRGSDIRLIGMLHDMTLDELRLRFGHNSRAVTVILKKSTATSQPTGLISRRWHGADMTRLIRSSTLHPRPASVGL
;
A
#
# COMPACT_ATOMS: atom_id res chain seq x y z
N MET A 1 24.23 18.98 -10.65
CA MET A 1 25.10 17.79 -10.51
C MET A 1 24.75 17.17 -9.16
N PHE A 2 24.14 15.98 -9.12
CA PHE A 2 23.94 15.30 -7.83
C PHE A 2 25.33 14.87 -7.34
N SER A 3 25.88 15.56 -6.34
CA SER A 3 27.05 15.05 -5.64
C SER A 3 26.62 13.75 -4.97
N SER A 4 27.01 12.61 -5.53
CA SER A 4 26.80 11.32 -4.88
C SER A 4 27.39 11.40 -3.48
N ASN A 5 26.55 11.36 -2.46
CA ASN A 5 26.97 11.23 -1.07
C ASN A 5 26.79 9.75 -0.70
N PRO A 6 27.84 8.93 -0.78
CA PRO A 6 27.73 7.48 -0.54
C PRO A 6 27.15 7.17 0.85
N GLY A 7 27.50 7.98 1.85
CA GLY A 7 27.01 7.83 3.22
C GLY A 7 25.49 7.97 3.34
N LEU A 8 24.85 8.79 2.50
CA LEU A 8 23.39 8.95 2.52
C LEU A 8 22.67 7.68 2.01
N ILE A 9 23.20 7.04 0.96
CA ILE A 9 22.63 5.80 0.43
C ILE A 9 22.76 4.68 1.47
N GLU A 10 23.90 4.59 2.14
CA GLU A 10 24.14 3.62 3.21
C GLU A 10 23.23 3.86 4.41
N GLU A 11 23.04 5.12 4.82
CA GLU A 11 22.12 5.48 5.91
C GLU A 11 20.66 5.14 5.54
N ALA A 12 20.23 5.44 4.31
CA ALA A 12 18.91 5.08 3.80
C ALA A 12 18.70 3.57 3.76
N PHE A 13 19.68 2.81 3.26
CA PHE A 13 19.63 1.35 3.25
C PHE A 13 19.59 0.79 4.67
N SER A 14 20.38 1.34 5.60
CA SER A 14 20.34 0.94 7.00
C SER A 14 18.99 1.25 7.64
N ALA A 15 18.40 2.42 7.37
CA ALA A 15 17.08 2.80 7.86
C ALA A 15 15.99 1.84 7.35
N TRP A 16 16.04 1.49 6.06
CA TRP A 16 15.13 0.53 5.46
C TRP A 16 15.30 -0.88 6.04
N LYS A 17 16.53 -1.35 6.27
CA LYS A 17 16.77 -2.65 6.93
C LYS A 17 16.20 -2.71 8.34
N ARG A 18 16.28 -1.63 9.13
CA ARG A 18 15.72 -1.59 10.49
C ARG A 18 14.20 -1.80 10.53
N HIS A 19 13.50 -1.48 9.45
CA HIS A 19 12.05 -1.68 9.31
C HIS A 19 11.66 -3.12 8.88
N ALA A 20 12.62 -4.06 8.79
CA ALA A 20 12.35 -5.43 8.35
C ALA A 20 11.31 -6.16 9.24
N ALA A 21 11.37 -5.97 10.56
CA ALA A 21 10.42 -6.57 11.50
C ALA A 21 8.99 -6.09 11.23
N LEU A 22 8.79 -4.79 11.06
CA LEU A 22 7.50 -4.19 10.70
C LEU A 22 6.93 -4.81 9.42
N ARG A 23 7.75 -4.96 8.37
CA ARG A 23 7.32 -5.57 7.11
C ARG A 23 6.96 -7.05 7.26
N THR A 24 7.75 -7.81 8.02
CA THR A 24 7.47 -9.22 8.31
C THR A 24 6.16 -9.40 9.07
N THR A 25 5.96 -8.63 10.14
CA THR A 25 4.71 -8.66 10.91
C THR A 25 3.51 -8.28 10.04
N ARG A 26 3.63 -7.20 9.26
CA ARG A 26 2.61 -6.77 8.30
C ARG A 26 2.24 -7.90 7.33
N ARG A 27 3.20 -8.57 6.69
CA ARG A 27 2.92 -9.66 5.74
C ARG A 27 2.14 -10.80 6.40
N GLY A 28 2.48 -11.15 7.64
CA GLY A 28 1.71 -12.11 8.44
C GLY A 28 0.27 -11.65 8.64
N LEU A 29 0.07 -10.46 9.20
CA LEU A 29 -1.26 -9.90 9.48
C LEU A 29 -2.12 -9.76 8.22
N MET A 30 -1.51 -9.37 7.11
CA MET A 30 -2.17 -9.34 5.80
C MET A 30 -2.59 -10.75 5.35
N ARG A 31 -1.72 -11.76 5.42
CA ARG A 31 -2.11 -13.14 5.09
C ARG A 31 -3.31 -13.60 5.92
N HIS A 32 -3.25 -13.45 7.24
CA HIS A 32 -4.34 -13.84 8.13
C HIS A 32 -5.64 -13.08 7.81
N THR A 33 -5.57 -11.77 7.60
CA THR A 33 -6.76 -10.95 7.30
C THR A 33 -7.34 -11.28 5.94
N TYR A 34 -6.52 -11.61 4.94
CA TYR A 34 -7.03 -11.92 3.61
C TYR A 34 -7.43 -13.40 3.41
N GLY A 35 -7.23 -14.26 4.42
CA GLY A 35 -7.78 -15.62 4.48
C GLY A 35 -6.74 -16.74 4.54
N ASP A 36 -5.46 -16.41 4.38
CA ASP A 36 -4.36 -17.34 4.58
C ASP A 36 -3.97 -17.37 6.06
N GLN A 37 -4.72 -18.15 6.85
CA GLN A 37 -4.56 -18.25 8.31
C GLN A 37 -3.75 -19.45 8.77
N TRP A 38 -3.56 -20.46 7.94
CA TRP A 38 -3.10 -21.79 8.36
C TRP A 38 -1.91 -22.32 7.53
N SER A 39 -1.33 -21.51 6.65
CA SER A 39 -0.20 -21.92 5.81
C SER A 39 1.16 -21.68 6.46
N ASP A 40 1.22 -21.18 7.69
CA ASP A 40 2.49 -21.10 8.41
C ASP A 40 3.02 -22.51 8.71
N LEU A 41 4.33 -22.68 8.52
CA LEU A 41 5.00 -23.95 8.73
C LEU A 41 5.40 -24.11 10.20
N THR A 42 5.14 -25.29 10.73
CA THR A 42 5.41 -25.66 12.12
C THR A 42 6.00 -27.06 12.16
N GLN A 43 6.67 -27.41 13.26
CA GLN A 43 7.18 -28.76 13.45
C GLN A 43 6.21 -29.62 14.26
N THR A 44 6.09 -30.88 13.85
CA THR A 44 5.42 -31.93 14.61
C THR A 44 6.32 -32.39 15.78
N SER A 45 5.75 -33.13 16.72
CA SER A 45 6.53 -33.81 17.78
C SER A 45 7.54 -34.82 17.22
N SER A 46 7.35 -35.29 15.99
CA SER A 46 8.27 -36.17 15.26
C SER A 46 9.35 -35.43 14.45
N GLY A 47 9.40 -34.09 14.51
CA GLY A 47 10.38 -33.26 13.79
C GLY A 47 10.08 -33.03 12.30
N GLN A 48 8.92 -33.48 11.80
CA GLN A 48 8.50 -33.18 10.43
C GLN A 48 7.98 -31.75 10.33
N THR A 49 8.32 -31.07 9.23
CA THR A 49 7.81 -29.72 8.95
C THR A 49 6.51 -29.84 8.16
N VAL A 50 5.42 -29.35 8.75
CA VAL A 50 4.06 -29.41 8.20
C VAL A 50 3.41 -28.04 8.34
N SER A 51 2.34 -27.76 7.59
CA SER A 51 1.53 -26.56 7.82
C SER A 51 0.77 -26.63 9.15
N GLU A 52 0.42 -25.48 9.72
CA GLU A 52 -0.49 -25.41 10.87
C GLU A 52 -1.84 -26.09 10.57
N TYR A 53 -2.32 -25.99 9.33
CA TYR A 53 -3.49 -26.70 8.85
C TYR A 53 -3.36 -28.22 9.04
N GLU A 54 -2.27 -28.81 8.54
CA GLU A 54 -2.02 -30.25 8.61
C GLU A 54 -1.80 -30.71 10.05
N LYS A 55 -1.08 -29.93 10.86
CA LYS A 55 -0.88 -30.23 12.28
C LYS A 55 -2.21 -30.25 13.04
N ALA A 56 -3.09 -29.27 12.80
CA ALA A 56 -4.42 -29.26 13.39
C ALA A 56 -5.26 -30.46 12.94
N ARG A 57 -5.13 -30.87 11.67
CA ARG A 57 -5.79 -32.07 11.14
C ARG A 57 -5.29 -33.36 11.77
N MET A 58 -3.98 -33.50 11.93
CA MET A 58 -3.35 -34.64 12.62
C MET A 58 -3.82 -34.74 14.07
N ALA A 59 -4.11 -33.60 14.73
CA ALA A 59 -4.68 -33.54 16.07
C ALA A 59 -6.21 -33.76 16.13
N GLY A 60 -6.85 -34.11 15.01
CA GLY A 60 -8.30 -34.34 14.93
C GLY A 60 -9.15 -33.06 14.88
N MET A 61 -8.55 -31.88 14.76
CA MET A 61 -9.26 -30.61 14.68
C MET A 61 -9.61 -30.23 13.24
N ARG A 62 -10.69 -29.45 13.08
CA ARG A 62 -11.08 -28.82 11.82
C ARG A 62 -10.76 -27.32 11.87
N PRO A 63 -9.69 -26.86 11.18
CA PRO A 63 -9.38 -25.44 11.07
C PRO A 63 -10.59 -24.62 10.65
N LEU A 64 -10.85 -23.52 11.37
CA LEU A 64 -11.91 -22.58 11.04
C LEU A 64 -11.54 -21.84 9.74
N THR A 65 -12.48 -21.83 8.80
CA THR A 65 -12.32 -21.15 7.50
C THR A 65 -13.11 -19.84 7.43
N ASN A 66 -13.93 -19.53 8.44
CA ASN A 66 -14.65 -18.27 8.50
C ASN A 66 -13.73 -17.15 9.01
N ASN A 67 -13.38 -16.22 8.12
CA ASN A 67 -12.48 -15.13 8.43
C ASN A 67 -13.22 -13.93 9.04
N LEU A 68 -13.33 -13.93 10.36
CA LEU A 68 -13.94 -12.83 11.11
C LEU A 68 -13.13 -11.53 11.02
N LEU A 69 -11.80 -11.60 10.87
CA LEU A 69 -10.93 -10.43 10.76
C LEU A 69 -11.35 -9.57 9.56
N ARG A 70 -11.53 -10.20 8.39
CA ARG A 70 -11.97 -9.50 7.18
C ARG A 70 -13.32 -8.81 7.37
N ALA A 71 -14.26 -9.46 8.05
CA ALA A 71 -15.58 -8.89 8.30
C ALA A 71 -15.51 -7.65 9.20
N LEU A 72 -14.70 -7.71 10.27
CA LEU A 72 -14.46 -6.59 11.17
C LEU A 72 -13.80 -5.41 10.45
N VAL A 73 -12.71 -5.65 9.69
CA VAL A 73 -12.04 -4.59 8.92
C VAL A 73 -13.01 -3.91 7.95
N LYS A 74 -13.77 -4.69 7.18
CA LYS A 74 -14.77 -4.15 6.25
C LYS A 74 -15.86 -3.34 6.95
N SER A 75 -16.31 -3.79 8.12
CA SER A 75 -17.31 -3.08 8.91
C SER A 75 -16.81 -1.71 9.35
N VAL A 76 -15.60 -1.63 9.90
CA VAL A 76 -15.01 -0.36 10.37
C VAL A 76 -14.77 0.59 9.19
N VAL A 77 -14.17 0.11 8.09
CA VAL A 77 -13.96 0.92 6.88
C VAL A 77 -15.28 1.37 6.26
N GLY A 78 -16.30 0.50 6.22
CA GLY A 78 -17.63 0.86 5.75
C GLY A 78 -18.27 1.96 6.61
N ARG A 79 -18.14 1.88 7.94
CA ARG A 79 -18.62 2.91 8.86
C ARG A 79 -17.87 4.23 8.69
N PHE A 80 -16.57 4.19 8.47
CA PHE A 80 -15.75 5.37 8.20
C PHE A 80 -16.21 6.10 6.93
N ARG A 81 -16.38 5.36 5.81
CA ARG A 81 -16.92 5.92 4.55
C ARG A 81 -18.30 6.54 4.73
N TYR A 82 -19.17 5.85 5.48
CA TYR A 82 -20.50 6.37 5.79
C TYR A 82 -20.40 7.67 6.59
N ASN A 83 -19.54 7.76 7.60
CA ASN A 83 -19.39 8.97 8.39
C ASN A 83 -18.91 10.16 7.55
N ILE A 84 -17.95 9.96 6.63
CA ILE A 84 -17.49 11.00 5.70
C ILE A 84 -18.63 11.46 4.79
N SER A 85 -19.45 10.54 4.28
CA SER A 85 -20.57 10.93 3.42
C SER A 85 -21.68 11.68 4.17
N GLN A 86 -21.80 11.46 5.49
CA GLN A 86 -22.76 12.16 6.35
C GLN A 86 -22.25 13.49 6.91
N SER A 87 -20.94 13.66 7.09
CA SER A 87 -20.39 14.87 7.73
C SER A 87 -20.74 16.13 6.96
N GLY A 88 -20.89 16.06 5.63
CA GLY A 88 -21.45 17.14 4.80
C GLY A 88 -20.63 18.44 4.78
N GLU A 89 -19.65 18.60 5.66
CA GLU A 89 -18.71 19.72 5.69
C GLU A 89 -17.74 19.57 4.52
N PRO A 90 -17.86 20.41 3.48
CA PRO A 90 -16.92 20.37 2.39
C PRO A 90 -15.54 20.81 2.93
N PRO A 91 -14.45 20.32 2.34
CA PRO A 91 -13.14 20.94 2.52
C PRO A 91 -13.24 22.43 2.27
N SER A 92 -12.39 23.22 2.94
CA SER A 92 -12.28 24.65 2.66
C SER A 92 -12.13 24.88 1.13
N ALA A 93 -12.69 25.98 0.62
CA ALA A 93 -12.68 26.25 -0.83
C ALA A 93 -11.27 26.19 -1.44
N GLN A 94 -10.24 26.50 -0.66
CA GLN A 94 -8.82 26.47 -1.06
C GLN A 94 -8.26 25.05 -1.23
N LEU A 95 -8.84 24.04 -0.55
CA LEU A 95 -8.37 22.65 -0.57
C LEU A 95 -9.29 21.73 -1.37
N LEU A 96 -10.44 22.22 -1.83
CA LEU A 96 -11.44 21.41 -2.51
C LEU A 96 -10.89 20.74 -3.78
N ASP A 97 -10.03 21.44 -4.53
CA ASP A 97 -9.41 20.89 -5.74
C ASP A 97 -8.38 19.80 -5.41
N VAL A 98 -7.56 20.00 -4.37
CA VAL A 98 -6.60 18.99 -3.87
C VAL A 98 -7.36 17.75 -3.38
N TYR A 99 -8.46 17.96 -2.64
CA TYR A 99 -9.28 16.88 -2.13
C TYR A 99 -9.85 16.00 -3.25
N ARG A 100 -10.43 16.63 -4.27
CA ARG A 100 -11.08 15.94 -5.40
C ARG A 100 -10.08 15.27 -6.32
N SER A 101 -8.99 15.96 -6.68
CA SER A 101 -7.95 15.42 -7.57
C SER A 101 -7.25 14.18 -6.98
N ASN A 102 -7.16 14.09 -5.65
CA ASN A 102 -6.55 12.96 -4.96
C ASN A 102 -7.54 11.88 -4.51
N LEU A 103 -8.85 12.07 -4.72
CA LEU A 103 -9.91 11.16 -4.27
C LEU A 103 -9.78 10.81 -2.78
N LEU A 104 -9.62 11.83 -1.91
CA LEU A 104 -9.24 11.63 -0.51
C LEU A 104 -10.17 10.72 0.29
N ASP A 105 -11.48 10.72 0.02
CA ASP A 105 -12.42 9.78 0.64
C ASP A 105 -11.99 8.31 0.49
N GLU A 106 -11.60 7.95 -0.73
CA GLU A 106 -11.15 6.60 -1.04
C GLU A 106 -9.74 6.37 -0.51
N LEU A 107 -8.85 7.36 -0.67
CA LEU A 107 -7.46 7.25 -0.27
C LEU A 107 -7.34 7.04 1.25
N ASP A 108 -8.02 7.85 2.05
CA ASP A 108 -8.01 7.76 3.51
C ASP A 108 -8.71 6.48 3.99
N SER A 109 -9.77 6.05 3.30
CA SER A 109 -10.41 4.75 3.58
C SER A 109 -9.45 3.58 3.40
N ARG A 110 -8.57 3.63 2.40
CA ARG A 110 -7.53 2.62 2.17
C ARG A 110 -6.37 2.72 3.15
N ALA A 111 -6.00 3.94 3.55
CA ALA A 111 -5.00 4.15 4.60
C ALA A 111 -5.50 3.57 5.94
N LEU A 112 -6.78 3.78 6.26
CA LEU A 112 -7.42 3.19 7.43
C LEU A 112 -7.48 1.66 7.34
N GLU A 113 -7.81 1.08 6.19
CA GLU A 113 -7.79 -0.38 5.98
C GLU A 113 -6.39 -0.95 6.29
N GLU A 114 -5.33 -0.35 5.76
CA GLU A 114 -3.95 -0.74 6.04
C GLU A 114 -3.61 -0.58 7.53
N PHE A 115 -3.98 0.55 8.16
CA PHE A 115 -3.75 0.78 9.59
C PHE A 115 -4.44 -0.27 10.48
N LEU A 116 -5.69 -0.62 10.19
CA LEU A 116 -6.44 -1.62 10.96
C LEU A 116 -5.81 -3.01 10.88
N ILE A 117 -5.09 -3.31 9.81
CA ILE A 117 -4.47 -4.62 9.60
C ILE A 117 -3.03 -4.65 10.14
N SER A 118 -2.20 -3.67 9.75
CA SER A 118 -0.76 -3.68 10.01
C SER A 118 -0.34 -2.80 11.18
N GLY A 119 -1.24 -1.95 11.70
CA GLY A 119 -0.94 -0.95 12.71
C GLY A 119 -0.17 0.26 12.18
N THR A 120 -0.03 0.41 10.85
CA THR A 120 0.73 1.50 10.22
C THR A 120 -0.06 2.09 9.05
N ALA A 121 -0.09 3.41 8.94
CA ALA A 121 -0.51 4.11 7.73
C ALA A 121 0.52 5.17 7.38
N ILE A 122 0.91 5.24 6.11
CA ILE A 122 1.90 6.19 5.62
C ILE A 122 1.31 6.86 4.39
N GLN A 123 1.29 8.19 4.41
CA GLN A 123 0.88 9.00 3.28
C GLN A 123 2.02 9.95 2.91
N ARG A 124 2.21 10.12 1.61
CA ARG A 124 3.16 11.06 1.05
C ARG A 124 2.39 12.21 0.42
N VAL A 125 2.61 13.42 0.93
CA VAL A 125 2.10 14.66 0.34
C VAL A 125 3.25 15.34 -0.40
N VAL A 126 3.08 15.64 -1.67
CA VAL A 126 4.13 16.24 -2.50
C VAL A 126 3.56 17.20 -3.53
N TYR A 127 4.33 18.18 -3.97
CA TYR A 127 4.06 18.92 -5.19
C TYR A 127 4.86 18.33 -6.37
N GLU A 128 4.19 17.77 -7.36
CA GLU A 128 4.84 17.14 -8.53
C GLU A 128 4.04 17.39 -9.82
N ASN A 129 4.72 17.34 -10.96
CA ASN A 129 4.08 17.27 -12.27
C ASN A 129 3.85 15.81 -12.67
N ARG A 130 2.59 15.37 -12.75
CA ARG A 130 2.20 14.01 -13.15
C ARG A 130 1.42 14.05 -14.46
N PRO A 131 2.04 13.68 -15.58
CA PRO A 131 1.30 13.56 -16.84
C PRO A 131 0.24 12.45 -16.76
N PRO A 132 -0.97 12.65 -17.31
CA PRO A 132 -1.43 13.83 -18.06
C PRO A 132 -2.00 14.96 -17.19
N ASP A 133 -2.22 14.73 -15.89
CA ASP A 133 -2.96 15.61 -14.98
C ASP A 133 -2.24 16.93 -14.63
N GLY A 134 -0.92 16.99 -14.82
CA GLY A 134 -0.12 18.21 -14.69
C GLY A 134 0.48 18.42 -13.30
N ALA A 135 0.87 19.67 -13.02
CA ALA A 135 1.52 20.07 -11.78
C ALA A 135 0.48 20.35 -10.68
N GLY A 136 0.65 19.70 -9.53
CA GLY A 136 -0.29 19.84 -8.42
C GLY A 136 0.22 19.20 -7.13
N VAL A 137 -0.58 19.35 -6.07
CA VAL A 137 -0.38 18.63 -4.81
C VAL A 137 -0.96 17.24 -4.95
N TRP A 138 -0.11 16.24 -4.76
CA TRP A 138 -0.44 14.83 -4.82
C TRP A 138 -0.27 14.18 -3.45
N ILE A 139 -1.21 13.31 -3.13
CA ILE A 139 -1.28 12.56 -1.89
C ILE A 139 -1.33 11.08 -2.28
N ASP A 140 -0.34 10.32 -1.82
CA ASP A 140 -0.22 8.89 -2.11
C ASP A 140 -0.19 8.08 -0.82
N ASN A 141 -0.96 7.00 -0.76
CA ASN A 141 -0.72 5.96 0.24
C ASN A 141 0.56 5.22 -0.10
N VAL A 142 1.50 5.16 0.83
CA VAL A 142 2.79 4.51 0.66
C VAL A 142 2.72 3.10 1.24
N ASN A 143 3.08 2.11 0.42
CA ASN A 143 3.22 0.74 0.90
C ASN A 143 4.33 0.66 1.97
N PRO A 144 4.06 0.14 3.18
CA PRO A 144 5.08 -0.03 4.21
C PRO A 144 6.29 -0.88 3.79
N GLU A 145 6.17 -1.70 2.73
CA GLU A 145 7.31 -2.41 2.14
C GLU A 145 8.39 -1.46 1.59
N HIS A 146 7.98 -0.29 1.10
CA HIS A 146 8.85 0.69 0.45
C HIS A 146 9.31 1.79 1.40
N PHE A 147 8.60 1.99 2.51
CA PHE A 147 8.87 3.07 3.45
C PHE A 147 10.11 2.81 4.32
N PHE A 148 10.82 3.88 4.68
CA PHE A 148 11.84 3.86 5.71
C PHE A 148 11.99 5.22 6.38
N CYS A 149 12.42 5.20 7.65
CA CYS A 149 12.88 6.37 8.37
C CYS A 149 13.98 6.04 9.38
N THR A 150 14.68 7.05 9.88
CA THR A 150 15.50 6.91 11.09
C THR A 150 14.61 6.69 12.31
N PRO A 151 15.06 5.92 13.32
CA PRO A 151 14.34 5.79 14.58
C PRO A 151 14.02 7.16 15.18
N PHE A 152 12.82 7.28 15.72
CA PHE A 152 12.29 8.50 16.29
C PHE A 152 11.51 8.16 17.56
N ARG A 153 11.37 9.13 18.47
CA ARG A 153 10.63 8.99 19.74
C ARG A 153 9.45 9.95 19.82
N ASP A 154 9.51 11.10 19.15
CA ASP A 154 8.40 12.02 19.12
C ASP A 154 7.26 11.40 18.29
N PRO A 155 6.06 11.16 18.84
CA PRO A 155 4.94 10.64 18.07
C PRO A 155 4.52 11.55 16.91
N ARG A 156 4.93 12.83 16.91
CA ARG A 156 4.72 13.78 15.80
C ARG A 156 5.77 13.63 14.70
N GLY A 157 6.84 12.86 14.93
CA GLY A 157 7.93 12.63 13.98
C GLY A 157 8.90 13.80 13.82
N SER A 158 8.91 14.77 14.74
CA SER A 158 9.75 15.97 14.62
C SER A 158 11.25 15.69 14.72
N ASP A 159 11.65 14.57 15.34
CA ASP A 159 13.03 14.12 15.51
C ASP A 159 13.51 13.14 14.42
N ILE A 160 12.71 12.93 13.38
CA ILE A 160 13.11 12.12 12.22
C ILE A 160 14.16 12.88 11.40
N ARG A 161 15.37 12.30 11.27
CA ARG A 161 16.49 12.89 10.50
C ARG A 161 16.52 12.44 9.04
N LEU A 162 16.02 11.24 8.77
CA LEU A 162 15.92 10.69 7.41
C LEU A 162 14.57 10.00 7.27
N ILE A 163 13.84 10.34 6.22
CA ILE A 163 12.59 9.71 5.83
C ILE A 163 12.58 9.56 4.32
N GLY A 164 12.08 8.43 3.83
CA GLY A 164 12.04 8.18 2.41
C GLY A 164 11.22 6.96 2.06
N MET A 165 11.16 6.70 0.76
CA MET A 165 10.51 5.52 0.21
C MET A 165 11.28 5.00 -1.00
N LEU A 166 11.17 3.69 -1.23
CA LEU A 166 11.58 3.06 -2.47
C LEU A 166 10.53 3.34 -3.56
N HIS A 167 11.02 3.62 -4.76
CA HIS A 167 10.18 3.81 -5.93
C HIS A 167 10.47 2.75 -6.96
N ASP A 168 9.44 2.02 -7.36
CA ASP A 168 9.47 1.18 -8.55
C ASP A 168 9.16 2.07 -9.76
N MET A 169 10.11 2.17 -10.69
CA MET A 169 9.96 2.97 -11.89
C MET A 169 10.38 2.16 -13.10
N THR A 170 9.66 2.33 -14.20
CA THR A 170 10.12 1.82 -15.49
C THR A 170 11.34 2.60 -15.95
N LEU A 171 12.16 2.00 -16.82
CA LEU A 171 13.33 2.68 -17.36
C LEU A 171 12.94 3.95 -18.14
N ASP A 172 11.78 3.96 -18.81
CA ASP A 172 11.30 5.13 -19.55
C ASP A 172 10.87 6.25 -18.60
N GLU A 173 10.16 5.91 -17.52
CA GLU A 173 9.84 6.88 -16.46
C GLU A 173 11.09 7.47 -15.82
N LEU A 174 12.09 6.63 -15.54
CA LEU A 174 13.35 7.06 -14.95
C LEU A 174 14.10 8.02 -15.89
N ARG A 175 14.07 7.78 -17.20
CA ARG A 175 14.61 8.71 -18.21
C ARG A 175 13.84 10.03 -18.26
N LEU A 176 12.50 9.98 -18.20
CA LEU A 176 11.68 11.19 -18.22
C LEU A 176 11.96 12.07 -16.99
N ARG A 177 12.06 11.45 -15.80
CA ARG A 177 12.28 12.18 -14.54
C ARG A 177 13.73 12.62 -14.34
N PHE A 178 14.71 11.76 -14.67
CA PHE A 178 16.11 11.96 -14.31
C PHE A 178 17.06 12.02 -15.50
N GLY A 179 16.61 11.78 -16.72
CA GLY A 179 17.45 11.79 -17.91
C GLY A 179 17.95 13.20 -18.27
N HIS A 180 17.21 14.25 -17.91
CA HIS A 180 17.54 15.66 -18.17
C HIS A 180 18.04 15.92 -19.62
N ASN A 181 17.48 15.21 -20.60
CA ASN A 181 17.93 15.20 -22.01
C ASN A 181 19.42 14.87 -22.22
N SER A 182 20.10 14.30 -21.22
CA SER A 182 21.50 13.89 -21.31
C SER A 182 21.61 12.44 -21.77
N ARG A 183 22.27 12.27 -22.91
CA ARG A 183 22.55 10.95 -23.49
C ARG A 183 23.47 10.14 -22.56
N ALA A 184 24.40 10.78 -21.86
CA ALA A 184 25.31 10.15 -20.92
C ALA A 184 24.57 9.59 -19.69
N VAL A 185 23.66 10.39 -19.10
CA VAL A 185 22.83 9.94 -17.97
C VAL A 185 21.93 8.78 -18.40
N THR A 186 21.31 8.87 -19.58
CA THR A 186 20.47 7.79 -20.11
C THR A 186 21.23 6.46 -20.30
N VAL A 187 22.51 6.50 -20.71
CA VAL A 187 23.35 5.31 -20.84
C VAL A 187 23.70 4.70 -19.48
N ILE A 188 23.99 5.52 -18.47
CA ILE A 188 24.24 5.06 -17.09
C ILE A 188 23.00 4.38 -16.53
N LEU A 189 21.82 4.98 -16.71
CA LEU A 189 20.54 4.41 -16.26
C LEU A 189 20.23 3.07 -16.92
N LYS A 190 20.51 2.92 -18.23
CA LYS A 190 20.39 1.64 -18.93
C LYS A 190 21.30 0.56 -18.33
N LYS A 191 22.56 0.90 -18.03
CA LYS A 191 23.53 -0.03 -17.46
C LYS A 191 23.14 -0.47 -16.04
N SER A 192 22.72 0.45 -15.18
CA SER A 192 22.29 0.12 -13.81
C SER A 192 21.05 -0.78 -13.79
N THR A 193 20.11 -0.60 -14.73
CA THR A 193 18.95 -1.50 -14.84
C THR A 193 19.27 -2.87 -15.44
N ALA A 194 20.35 -3.00 -16.22
CA ALA A 194 20.75 -4.26 -16.84
C ALA A 194 21.57 -5.16 -15.89
N THR A 195 22.31 -4.57 -14.95
CA THR A 195 23.08 -5.31 -13.93
C THR A 195 22.17 -5.86 -12.82
N SER A 196 21.05 -5.19 -12.55
CA SER A 196 19.98 -5.75 -11.73
C SER A 196 19.29 -6.85 -12.53
N GLN A 197 19.61 -8.12 -12.27
CA GLN A 197 18.74 -9.21 -12.73
C GLN A 197 17.30 -8.89 -12.31
N PRO A 198 16.28 -9.23 -13.11
CA PRO A 198 14.89 -9.18 -12.66
C PRO A 198 14.80 -10.19 -11.51
N THR A 199 15.06 -9.70 -10.30
CA THR A 199 14.82 -10.47 -9.09
C THR A 199 13.33 -10.67 -9.15
N GLY A 200 12.90 -11.92 -9.31
CA GLY A 200 11.51 -12.33 -9.44
C GLY A 200 10.69 -12.07 -8.18
N LEU A 201 10.75 -10.86 -7.63
CA LEU A 201 9.62 -10.20 -7.02
C LEU A 201 8.60 -10.10 -8.13
N ILE A 202 7.78 -11.16 -8.22
CA ILE A 202 6.49 -11.12 -8.87
C ILE A 202 5.94 -9.74 -8.52
N SER A 203 5.78 -8.88 -9.52
CA SER A 203 4.89 -7.74 -9.47
C SER A 203 3.49 -8.30 -9.24
N ARG A 204 3.24 -8.81 -8.03
CA ARG A 204 1.96 -8.68 -7.37
C ARG A 204 1.95 -7.23 -6.95
N ARG A 205 1.79 -6.37 -7.97
CA ARG A 205 1.03 -5.15 -7.86
C ARG A 205 -0.13 -5.58 -6.97
N TRP A 206 -0.12 -5.15 -5.70
CA TRP A 206 -1.30 -5.28 -4.87
C TRP A 206 -2.32 -4.41 -5.60
N HIS A 207 -3.02 -5.02 -6.55
CA HIS A 207 -4.36 -4.64 -6.92
C HIS A 207 -5.15 -4.91 -5.64
N GLY A 208 -5.06 -3.98 -4.68
CA GLY A 208 -6.20 -3.69 -3.82
C GLY A 208 -7.36 -3.64 -4.80
N ALA A 209 -8.26 -4.63 -4.65
CA ALA A 209 -9.15 -5.12 -5.68
C ALA A 209 -9.56 -4.03 -6.67
N ASP A 210 -9.35 -4.32 -7.96
CA ASP A 210 -9.93 -3.61 -9.10
C ASP A 210 -11.47 -3.62 -8.95
N MET A 211 -11.98 -2.73 -8.09
CA MET A 211 -13.41 -2.48 -7.86
C MET A 211 -13.94 -1.40 -8.80
N THR A 212 -13.05 -0.72 -9.53
CA THR A 212 -13.41 0.29 -10.55
C THR A 212 -14.09 -0.34 -11.76
N ARG A 213 -13.96 -1.66 -11.97
CA ARG A 213 -14.68 -2.41 -13.01
C ARG A 213 -16.11 -2.82 -12.64
N LEU A 214 -16.56 -2.66 -11.39
CA LEU A 214 -17.95 -2.98 -11.01
C LEU A 214 -18.92 -1.79 -11.11
N ILE A 215 -18.45 -0.60 -11.48
CA ILE A 215 -19.26 0.64 -11.47
C ILE A 215 -19.92 0.93 -12.84
N ARG A 216 -19.70 0.11 -13.89
CA ARG A 216 -20.26 0.35 -15.24
C ARG A 216 -21.35 -0.63 -15.73
N SER A 217 -22.03 -1.38 -14.85
CA SER A 217 -23.16 -2.23 -15.29
C SER A 217 -24.45 -2.11 -14.48
N SER A 218 -24.67 -1.02 -13.75
CA SER A 218 -25.98 -0.69 -13.17
C SER A 218 -26.57 0.55 -13.84
N THR A 219 -26.75 0.46 -15.17
CA THR A 219 -27.70 1.33 -15.87
C THR A 219 -29.11 0.90 -15.49
N LEU A 220 -29.84 1.88 -14.95
CA LEU A 220 -31.26 1.88 -14.61
C LEU A 220 -32.13 0.92 -15.44
N HIS A 221 -32.88 0.07 -14.74
CA HIS A 221 -34.19 -0.40 -15.22
C HIS A 221 -35.25 0.16 -14.26
N PRO A 222 -36.20 0.98 -14.74
CA PRO A 222 -37.34 1.42 -13.93
C PRO A 222 -38.23 0.21 -13.65
N ARG A 223 -38.55 -0.04 -12.37
CA ARG A 223 -39.58 -1.02 -12.00
C ARG A 223 -40.96 -0.47 -12.39
N PRO A 224 -41.85 -1.28 -12.98
CA PRO A 224 -43.21 -0.85 -13.28
C PRO A 224 -44.03 -0.65 -12.00
N ALA A 225 -44.87 0.38 -12.01
CA ALA A 225 -45.86 0.65 -10.98
C ALA A 225 -46.88 -0.50 -10.91
N SER A 226 -47.00 -1.14 -9.76
CA SER A 226 -48.10 -2.05 -9.46
C SER A 226 -49.33 -1.25 -9.09
N VAL A 227 -50.34 -1.32 -9.96
CA VAL A 227 -51.70 -0.84 -9.78
C VAL A 227 -52.47 -1.83 -8.88
N GLY A 228 -53.24 -1.30 -7.93
CA GLY A 228 -54.48 -1.90 -7.44
C GLY A 228 -54.42 -2.68 -6.13
N LEU A 229 -54.79 -2.02 -5.02
CA LEU A 229 -56.13 -2.06 -4.42
C LEU A 229 -56.32 -0.86 -3.50
#